data_AF-A0A1F2PAG9-F1
#
_entry.id   AF-A0A1F2PAG9-F1
#
_cell.length_a   1.000
_cell.length_b   1.000
_cell.length_c   1.000
_cell.angle_alpha   90.00
_cell.angle_beta   90.00
_cell.angle_gamma   90.00
#
_symmetry.space_group_name_H-M   'P 1'
#
loop_
_entity.id
_entity.type
_entity.pdbx_description
1 polymer ?
#
loop_
_entity_poly.entity_id
_entity_poly.type
_entity_poly.pdbx_seq_one_letter_code
_entity_poly.pdbx_strand_id
1 'polypeptide(L)'
;MKKKMKKTLLIAFVLFYILSGSVAAQDILRIDEAKSYVIDMHTGSKIPYSDFIDSEQLEGHDLEFHIAIEKTDNPISDEYVLELRTNLEDPEWQYGQDIYTSATVITWKGEAEHALTPPTIILAGTVPEAVIQVREPNFESVDLTGIGKKRVYVTLTIGTTTDGSTLKRVVQKLVPSMEFYATSEALDDAGEEMEANLASASETIGESELESNIRRLYEEGHPGWALILSEDYKALSEDIAPPPVLLYVILAIVLGIIVGGGFVYALKGKEGGVDMAALASELKEVSSTIEDTSRSINTIATKLARIEGSEERDAGRELMKMRGRLNESANQIRSVGDRLREE
;
A
#
# COMPACT_ATOMS: atom_id res chain seq x y z
N MET A 1 -10.94 52.03 -32.51
CA MET A 1 -10.81 51.43 -31.14
C MET A 1 -10.24 50.01 -31.10
N LYS A 2 -10.52 49.10 -32.05
CA LYS A 2 -10.07 47.68 -31.97
C LYS A 2 -8.56 47.41 -32.03
N LYS A 3 -7.74 48.31 -32.58
CA LYS A 3 -6.27 48.10 -32.76
C LYS A 3 -5.42 48.47 -31.54
N LYS A 4 -5.90 49.37 -30.66
CA LYS A 4 -5.22 49.71 -29.40
C LYS A 4 -5.43 48.62 -28.33
N MET A 5 -6.64 48.05 -28.22
CA MET A 5 -6.93 46.96 -27.28
C MET A 5 -6.08 45.70 -27.51
N LYS A 6 -5.76 45.35 -28.77
CA LYS A 6 -4.92 44.17 -29.05
C LYS A 6 -3.46 44.34 -28.62
N LYS A 7 -2.90 45.57 -28.65
CA LYS A 7 -1.53 45.82 -28.18
C LYS A 7 -1.45 45.84 -26.65
N THR A 8 -2.46 46.37 -25.96
CA THR A 8 -2.50 46.36 -24.49
C THR A 8 -2.71 44.95 -23.94
N LEU A 9 -3.52 44.13 -24.61
CA LEU A 9 -3.74 42.74 -24.20
C LEU A 9 -2.52 41.85 -24.44
N LEU A 10 -1.76 42.07 -25.52
CA LEU A 10 -0.53 41.31 -25.80
C LEU A 10 0.61 41.68 -24.83
N ILE A 11 0.73 42.96 -24.45
CA ILE A 11 1.72 43.41 -23.45
C ILE A 11 1.34 42.90 -22.05
N ALA A 12 0.05 42.85 -21.70
CA ALA A 12 -0.40 42.24 -20.44
C ALA A 12 -0.14 40.73 -20.40
N PHE A 13 -0.27 40.01 -21.52
CA PHE A 13 0.00 38.56 -21.58
C PHE A 13 1.50 38.23 -21.52
N VAL A 14 2.35 39.07 -22.11
CA VAL A 14 3.82 38.92 -22.01
C VAL A 14 4.32 39.34 -20.63
N LEU A 15 3.74 40.36 -19.98
CA LEU A 15 4.06 40.66 -18.57
C LEU A 15 3.57 39.56 -17.61
N PHE A 16 2.42 38.93 -17.88
CA PHE A 16 1.94 37.83 -17.05
C PHE A 16 2.82 36.59 -17.19
N TYR A 17 3.34 36.30 -18.39
CA TYR A 17 4.29 35.20 -18.62
C TYR A 17 5.68 35.43 -18.01
N ILE A 18 6.11 36.69 -17.85
CA ILE A 18 7.40 37.02 -17.20
C ILE A 18 7.25 37.03 -15.66
N LEU A 19 6.05 37.21 -15.11
CA LEU A 19 5.78 37.17 -13.66
C LEU A 19 5.29 35.80 -13.13
N SER A 20 4.97 34.85 -13.99
CA SER A 20 4.74 33.45 -13.61
C SER A 20 6.00 32.58 -13.78
N GLY A 21 7.18 33.20 -13.78
CA GLY A 21 8.38 32.50 -13.33
C GLY A 21 8.17 32.20 -11.85
N SER A 22 7.67 31.00 -11.54
CA SER A 22 7.92 30.38 -10.24
C SER A 22 9.41 30.56 -9.99
N VAL A 23 9.76 31.43 -9.04
CA VAL A 23 11.12 31.49 -8.50
C VAL A 23 11.33 30.08 -7.98
N ALA A 24 12.00 29.24 -8.77
CA ALA A 24 12.50 27.97 -8.29
C ALA A 24 13.26 28.35 -7.03
N ALA A 25 12.78 27.87 -5.87
CA ALA A 25 13.50 28.08 -4.63
C ALA A 25 14.92 27.59 -4.90
N GLN A 26 15.88 28.51 -4.81
CA GLN A 26 17.27 28.17 -5.03
C GLN A 26 17.68 27.21 -3.91
N ASP A 27 18.07 25.99 -4.28
CA ASP A 27 18.47 24.96 -3.34
C ASP A 27 19.61 25.48 -2.47
N ILE A 28 19.54 25.35 -1.15
CA ILE A 28 20.56 25.80 -0.20
C ILE A 28 21.57 24.67 0.05
N LEU A 29 21.05 23.47 0.31
CA LEU A 29 21.83 22.23 0.38
C LEU A 29 21.40 21.27 -0.72
N ARG A 30 22.29 20.37 -1.12
CA ARG A 30 22.00 19.28 -2.04
C ARG A 30 22.58 17.97 -1.52
N ILE A 31 21.88 16.86 -1.74
CA ILE A 31 22.43 15.52 -1.47
C ILE A 31 23.48 15.22 -2.55
N ASP A 32 24.66 14.78 -2.13
CA ASP A 32 25.66 14.23 -3.04
C ASP A 32 25.41 12.72 -3.19
N GLU A 33 24.63 12.37 -4.21
CA GLU A 33 24.25 10.99 -4.51
C GLU A 33 25.46 10.09 -4.77
N ALA A 34 26.55 10.63 -5.34
CA ALA A 34 27.74 9.86 -5.65
C ALA A 34 28.55 9.46 -4.41
N LYS A 35 28.41 10.22 -3.32
CA LYS A 35 29.04 9.92 -2.03
C LYS A 35 28.08 9.27 -1.02
N SER A 36 26.78 9.31 -1.30
CA SER A 36 25.76 8.73 -0.43
C SER A 36 25.56 7.24 -0.73
N TYR A 37 25.23 6.46 0.30
CA TYR A 37 24.99 5.02 0.16
C TYR A 37 24.21 4.49 1.38
N VAL A 38 23.68 3.29 1.24
CA VAL A 38 23.03 2.54 2.33
C VAL A 38 23.81 1.24 2.56
N ILE A 39 24.01 0.87 3.81
CA ILE A 39 24.52 -0.44 4.20
C ILE A 39 23.34 -1.23 4.79
N ASP A 40 23.06 -2.38 4.20
CA ASP A 40 22.26 -3.39 4.88
C ASP A 40 23.17 -4.10 5.88
N MET A 41 22.91 -3.91 7.17
CA MET A 41 23.74 -4.43 8.26
C MET A 41 23.57 -5.94 8.43
N HIS A 42 22.48 -6.52 7.92
CA HIS A 42 22.24 -7.95 7.93
C HIS A 42 23.13 -8.67 6.90
N THR A 43 23.16 -8.16 5.67
CA THR A 43 23.93 -8.76 4.57
C THR A 43 25.36 -8.22 4.44
N GLY A 44 25.64 -7.06 5.05
CA GLY A 44 26.88 -6.30 4.88
C GLY A 44 26.99 -5.63 3.50
N SER A 45 25.91 -5.61 2.73
CA SER A 45 25.90 -5.08 1.37
C SER A 45 25.87 -3.57 1.37
N LYS A 46 26.80 -2.96 0.62
CA LYS A 46 26.82 -1.51 0.39
C LYS A 46 26.12 -1.19 -0.93
N ILE A 47 24.99 -0.50 -0.85
CA ILE A 47 24.13 -0.17 -1.97
C ILE A 47 24.28 1.32 -2.31
N PRO A 48 24.64 1.68 -3.55
CA PRO A 48 24.66 3.07 -3.99
C PRO A 48 23.30 3.73 -3.81
N TYR A 49 23.33 5.03 -3.51
CA TYR A 49 22.14 5.80 -3.25
C TYR A 49 21.08 5.74 -4.36
N SER A 50 21.51 5.85 -5.62
CA SER A 50 20.65 5.79 -6.81
C SER A 50 19.92 4.46 -6.96
N ASP A 51 20.54 3.38 -6.48
CA ASP A 51 20.05 2.01 -6.68
C ASP A 51 19.13 1.60 -5.51
N PHE A 52 19.20 2.32 -4.39
CA PHE A 52 18.39 2.08 -3.21
C PHE A 52 17.00 2.74 -3.30
N ILE A 53 16.87 3.86 -4.02
CA ILE A 53 15.59 4.55 -4.19
C ILE A 53 14.57 3.64 -4.89
N ASP A 54 13.35 3.63 -4.38
CA ASP A 54 12.24 2.78 -4.82
C ASP A 54 12.51 1.27 -4.75
N SER A 55 13.58 0.85 -4.07
CA SER A 55 13.87 -0.56 -3.83
C SER A 55 12.96 -1.17 -2.76
N GLU A 56 12.93 -2.49 -2.72
CA GLU A 56 12.22 -3.28 -1.70
C GLU A 56 13.23 -3.78 -0.68
N GLN A 57 12.91 -3.61 0.59
CA GLN A 57 13.74 -4.00 1.72
C GLN A 57 12.92 -4.87 2.66
N LEU A 58 13.53 -5.95 3.15
CA LEU A 58 12.87 -6.89 4.04
C LEU A 58 12.65 -6.26 5.42
N GLU A 59 11.44 -6.44 5.96
CA GLU A 59 11.09 -6.04 7.32
C GLU A 59 12.05 -6.66 8.35
N GLY A 60 12.37 -5.92 9.40
CA GLY A 60 13.29 -6.35 10.44
C GLY A 60 14.79 -6.27 10.07
N HIS A 61 15.15 -5.93 8.82
CA HIS A 61 16.55 -5.65 8.49
C HIS A 61 16.98 -4.30 9.08
N ASP A 62 18.21 -4.24 9.58
CA ASP A 62 18.81 -3.01 10.07
C ASP A 62 19.56 -2.32 8.91
N LEU A 63 19.21 -1.07 8.64
CA LEU A 63 19.81 -0.26 7.57
C LEU A 63 20.60 0.91 8.16
N GLU A 64 21.79 1.15 7.61
CA GLU A 64 22.63 2.31 7.95
C GLU A 64 22.82 3.20 6.71
N PHE A 65 22.20 4.37 6.71
CA PHE A 65 22.25 5.37 5.65
C PHE A 65 23.42 6.32 5.89
N HIS A 66 24.26 6.52 4.87
CA HIS A 66 25.33 7.52 4.86
C HIS A 66 24.97 8.59 3.85
N ILE A 67 24.56 9.76 4.34
CA ILE A 67 23.95 10.82 3.55
C ILE A 67 24.94 11.99 3.49
N ALA A 68 25.60 12.14 2.34
CA ALA A 68 26.50 13.25 2.10
C ALA A 68 25.70 14.47 1.59
N ILE A 69 25.93 15.63 2.21
CA ILE A 69 25.26 16.88 1.86
C ILE A 69 26.28 17.97 1.54
N GLU A 70 26.03 18.71 0.47
CA GLU A 70 26.87 19.82 0.00
C GLU A 70 26.10 21.13 0.05
N LYS A 71 26.82 22.21 0.39
CA LYS A 71 26.30 23.57 0.24
C LYS A 71 26.31 23.97 -1.22
N THR A 72 25.28 24.70 -1.60
CA THR A 72 25.27 25.44 -2.85
C THR A 72 25.89 26.84 -2.66
N ASP A 73 26.01 27.61 -3.74
CA ASP A 73 26.48 29.00 -3.70
C ASP A 73 25.39 30.00 -3.24
N ASN A 74 24.22 29.50 -2.82
CA ASN A 74 23.10 30.36 -2.45
C ASN A 74 23.22 30.88 -1.01
N PRO A 75 22.77 32.13 -0.74
CA PRO A 75 22.83 32.70 0.60
C PRO A 75 22.05 31.86 1.63
N ILE A 76 22.68 31.65 2.78
CA ILE A 76 22.12 30.89 3.91
C ILE A 76 21.69 31.90 4.98
N SER A 77 20.43 31.85 5.39
CA SER A 77 19.94 32.68 6.51
C SER A 77 20.26 31.99 7.84
N ASP A 78 20.71 32.74 8.84
CA ASP A 78 20.98 32.21 10.19
C ASP A 78 19.76 31.57 10.87
N GLU A 79 18.55 31.91 10.41
CA GLU A 79 17.30 31.31 10.90
C GLU A 79 17.02 29.91 10.33
N TYR A 80 17.79 29.49 9.33
CA TYR A 80 17.63 28.18 8.70
C TYR A 80 18.11 27.05 9.60
N VAL A 81 17.38 25.96 9.53
CA VAL A 81 17.69 24.70 10.20
C VAL A 81 17.45 23.54 9.25
N LEU A 82 18.13 22.42 9.48
CA LEU A 82 17.93 21.17 8.79
C LEU A 82 17.11 20.22 9.67
N GLU A 83 15.93 19.82 9.20
CA GLU A 83 15.12 18.76 9.79
C GLU A 83 15.46 17.42 9.13
N LEU A 84 15.76 16.43 9.95
CA LEU A 84 15.95 15.03 9.59
C LEU A 84 14.71 14.27 10.03
N ARG A 85 14.09 13.51 9.13
CA ARG A 85 12.85 12.79 9.42
C ARG A 85 12.85 11.40 8.80
N THR A 86 12.35 10.42 9.55
CA THR A 86 12.18 9.04 9.08
C THR A 86 10.93 8.40 9.66
N ASN A 87 10.50 7.26 9.09
CA ASN A 87 9.54 6.33 9.68
C ASN A 87 10.10 4.91 9.83
N LEU A 88 11.43 4.76 9.82
CA LEU A 88 12.11 3.56 10.32
C LEU A 88 11.77 3.34 11.80
N GLU A 89 11.84 2.07 12.21
CA GLU A 89 11.77 1.70 13.62
C GLU A 89 13.13 1.94 14.29
N ASP A 90 13.06 2.31 15.57
CA ASP A 90 14.23 2.62 16.43
C ASP A 90 15.32 3.49 15.76
N PRO A 91 14.96 4.65 15.17
CA PRO A 91 15.91 5.44 14.40
C PRO A 91 16.96 6.11 15.29
N GLU A 92 18.23 5.99 14.90
CA GLU A 92 19.37 6.68 15.48
C GLU A 92 20.07 7.54 14.43
N TRP A 93 20.09 8.85 14.64
CA TRP A 93 20.78 9.81 13.79
C TRP A 93 22.10 10.22 14.42
N GLN A 94 23.17 10.19 13.65
CA GLN A 94 24.43 10.84 13.97
C GLN A 94 24.65 12.05 13.05
N TYR A 95 24.86 13.22 13.66
CA TYR A 95 25.24 14.44 12.95
C TYR A 95 26.52 15.01 13.57
N GLY A 96 27.65 14.84 12.89
CA GLY A 96 28.94 15.20 13.44
C GLY A 96 29.31 14.31 14.65
N GLN A 97 29.25 14.87 15.86
CA GLN A 97 29.52 14.13 17.11
C GLN A 97 28.25 13.88 17.94
N ASP A 98 27.12 14.45 17.53
CA ASP A 98 25.87 14.35 18.26
C ASP A 98 25.07 13.15 17.76
N ILE A 99 24.40 12.46 18.70
CA ILE A 99 23.57 11.28 18.44
C ILE A 99 22.15 11.54 18.96
N TYR A 100 21.14 11.17 18.17
CA TYR A 100 19.73 11.41 18.45
C TYR A 100 18.89 10.17 18.15
N THR A 101 17.98 9.79 19.05
CA THR A 101 17.15 8.58 18.92
C THR A 101 15.67 8.87 18.64
N SER A 102 15.41 9.78 17.69
CA SER A 102 14.05 10.28 17.39
C SER A 102 13.75 10.18 15.90
N ALA A 103 12.49 9.90 15.56
CA ALA A 103 11.99 9.93 14.18
C ALA A 103 12.08 11.32 13.53
N THR A 104 12.25 12.39 14.32
CA THR A 104 12.45 13.75 13.84
C THR A 104 13.51 14.47 14.68
N VAL A 105 14.47 15.10 14.01
CA VAL A 105 15.61 15.81 14.62
C VAL A 105 15.82 17.14 13.89
N ILE A 106 16.09 18.21 14.63
CA ILE A 106 16.53 19.49 14.06
C ILE A 106 18.02 19.69 14.33
N THR A 107 18.78 19.96 13.28
CA THR A 107 20.22 20.21 13.30
C THR A 107 20.59 21.38 12.38
N TRP A 108 21.88 21.65 12.18
CA TRP A 108 22.43 22.64 11.27
C TRP A 108 21.84 24.05 11.49
N LYS A 109 22.02 24.58 12.69
CA LYS A 109 21.39 25.81 13.18
C LYS A 109 22.38 26.93 13.43
N GLY A 110 22.06 28.11 12.91
CA GLY A 110 22.74 29.36 13.21
C GLY A 110 24.08 29.54 12.49
N GLU A 111 24.55 30.78 12.53
CA GLU A 111 25.70 31.28 11.76
C GLU A 111 26.96 30.40 11.86
N ALA A 112 27.27 29.90 13.07
CA ALA A 112 28.46 29.09 13.29
C ALA A 112 28.44 27.75 12.53
N GLU A 113 27.32 27.03 12.57
CA GLU A 113 27.16 25.78 11.80
C GLU A 113 26.98 26.04 10.31
N HIS A 114 26.33 27.15 9.96
CA HIS A 114 26.17 27.61 8.58
C HIS A 114 27.47 28.07 7.94
N ALA A 115 28.51 28.35 8.72
CA ALA A 115 29.86 28.63 8.20
C ALA A 115 30.63 27.36 7.83
N LEU A 116 30.36 26.23 8.50
CA LEU A 116 31.09 24.97 8.33
C LEU A 116 30.49 24.08 7.25
N THR A 117 31.31 23.26 6.58
CA THR A 117 30.78 22.20 5.71
C THR A 117 29.91 21.26 6.55
N PRO A 118 28.66 20.98 6.15
CA PRO A 118 27.83 20.04 6.88
C PRO A 118 28.52 18.66 6.94
N PRO A 119 28.54 17.99 8.10
CA PRO A 119 29.03 16.62 8.18
C PRO A 119 28.12 15.67 7.40
N THR A 120 28.65 14.50 7.07
CA THR A 120 27.82 13.36 6.62
C THR A 120 26.84 13.02 7.74
N ILE A 121 25.56 12.90 7.38
CA ILE A 121 24.53 12.39 8.28
C ILE A 121 24.56 10.86 8.21
N ILE A 122 24.60 10.22 9.37
CA ILE A 122 24.42 8.76 9.47
C ILE A 122 23.06 8.51 10.11
N LEU A 123 22.25 7.63 9.54
CA LEU A 123 21.01 7.16 10.14
C LEU A 123 21.06 5.65 10.23
N ALA A 124 20.92 5.08 11.41
CA ALA A 124 20.63 3.67 11.60
C ALA A 124 19.14 3.50 11.96
N GLY A 125 18.52 2.42 11.51
CA GLY A 125 17.17 2.06 11.91
C GLY A 125 16.70 0.76 11.28
N THR A 126 15.66 0.18 11.86
CA THR A 126 15.10 -1.09 11.43
C THR A 126 13.97 -0.86 10.42
N VAL A 127 13.95 -1.66 9.35
CA VAL A 127 12.86 -1.64 8.37
C VAL A 127 11.56 -2.08 9.08
N PRO A 128 10.51 -1.24 9.07
CA PRO A 128 9.28 -1.54 9.79
C PRO A 128 8.51 -2.71 9.17
N GLU A 129 7.58 -3.28 9.93
CA GLU A 129 6.65 -4.30 9.40
C GLU A 129 5.90 -3.78 8.17
N ALA A 130 5.71 -4.66 7.18
CA ALA A 130 5.02 -4.41 5.91
C ALA A 130 3.49 -4.36 6.10
N VAL A 131 3.02 -3.50 7.00
CA VAL A 131 1.60 -3.28 7.30
C VAL A 131 1.13 -1.96 6.71
N ILE A 132 0.10 -2.01 5.87
CA ILE A 132 -0.50 -0.85 5.19
C ILE A 132 -1.93 -0.61 5.63
N GLN A 133 -2.41 0.62 5.46
CA GLN A 133 -3.85 0.91 5.60
C GLN A 133 -4.59 0.38 4.38
N VAL A 134 -5.62 -0.40 4.63
CA VAL A 134 -6.49 -0.98 3.62
C VAL A 134 -7.68 -0.06 3.39
N ARG A 135 -8.09 0.09 2.14
CA ARG A 135 -9.33 0.79 1.79
C ARG A 135 -10.32 -0.22 1.22
N GLU A 136 -11.42 -0.43 1.91
CA GLU A 136 -12.43 -1.40 1.50
C GLU A 136 -13.76 -0.67 1.17
N PRO A 137 -14.34 -0.91 -0.02
CA PRO A 137 -15.57 -0.23 -0.44
C PRO A 137 -16.72 -0.49 0.55
N ASN A 138 -17.44 0.58 0.92
CA ASN A 138 -18.50 0.62 1.95
C ASN A 138 -18.01 0.52 3.41
N PHE A 139 -16.70 0.41 3.64
CA PHE A 139 -16.07 0.43 4.96
C PHE A 139 -15.07 1.59 5.10
N GLU A 140 -15.22 2.65 4.29
CA GLU A 140 -14.28 3.77 4.25
C GLU A 140 -14.17 4.55 5.57
N SER A 141 -15.14 4.35 6.48
CA SER A 141 -15.12 4.93 7.83
C SER A 141 -14.37 4.11 8.87
N VAL A 142 -13.89 2.91 8.52
CA VAL A 142 -13.19 1.99 9.43
C VAL A 142 -11.71 1.98 9.09
N ASP A 143 -10.86 2.18 10.09
CA ASP A 143 -9.41 2.06 9.95
C ASP A 143 -9.03 0.58 9.89
N LEU A 144 -8.86 0.06 8.67
CA LEU A 144 -8.43 -1.31 8.41
C LEU A 144 -6.93 -1.35 8.11
N THR A 145 -6.27 -2.41 8.59
CA THR A 145 -4.86 -2.69 8.31
C THR A 145 -4.70 -4.03 7.62
N GLY A 146 -3.75 -4.12 6.69
CA GLY A 146 -3.45 -5.29 5.89
C GLY A 146 -1.95 -5.43 5.69
N ILE A 147 -1.53 -6.54 5.11
CA ILE A 147 -0.11 -6.83 4.87
C ILE A 147 0.19 -6.46 3.42
N GLY A 148 1.18 -5.61 3.19
CA GLY A 148 1.55 -5.15 1.85
C GLY A 148 2.75 -4.21 1.87
N LYS A 149 3.22 -3.82 0.68
CA LYS A 149 4.42 -2.99 0.53
C LYS A 149 4.24 -1.62 1.18
N LYS A 150 4.90 -1.39 2.30
CA LYS A 150 4.77 -0.16 3.10
C LYS A 150 5.85 0.83 2.72
N ARG A 151 5.47 2.05 2.34
CA ARG A 151 6.44 3.10 2.02
C ARG A 151 7.22 3.54 3.26
N VAL A 152 8.54 3.49 3.16
CA VAL A 152 9.49 4.00 4.15
C VAL A 152 10.20 5.21 3.54
N TYR A 153 10.42 6.24 4.34
CA TYR A 153 11.04 7.47 3.90
C TYR A 153 12.15 7.91 4.84
N VAL A 154 13.20 8.50 4.28
CA VAL A 154 14.21 9.31 4.97
C VAL A 154 14.26 10.66 4.26
N THR A 155 13.82 11.71 4.95
CA THR A 155 13.62 13.04 4.36
C THR A 155 14.46 14.07 5.09
N LEU A 156 15.17 14.89 4.31
CA LEU A 156 15.92 16.04 4.78
C LEU A 156 15.24 17.31 4.28
N THR A 157 14.92 18.23 5.20
CA THR A 157 14.18 19.45 4.88
C THR A 157 14.83 20.66 5.52
N ILE A 158 15.12 21.69 4.73
CA ILE A 158 15.50 22.99 5.27
C ILE A 158 14.25 23.80 5.55
N GLY A 159 14.20 24.38 6.72
CA GLY A 159 13.12 25.26 7.12
C GLY A 159 13.56 26.31 8.12
N THR A 160 12.57 26.93 8.74
CA THR A 160 12.75 27.84 9.87
C THR A 160 12.01 27.28 11.07
N THR A 161 12.53 27.51 12.28
CA THR A 161 11.92 27.07 13.54
C THR A 161 11.78 28.25 14.51
N THR A 162 10.78 28.20 15.39
CA THR A 162 10.59 29.19 16.47
C THR A 162 10.89 28.62 17.85
N ASP A 163 10.65 27.32 18.05
CA ASP A 163 10.82 26.61 19.32
C ASP A 163 12.14 25.81 19.36
N GLY A 164 12.78 25.60 18.22
CA GLY A 164 13.96 24.76 18.08
C GLY A 164 13.66 23.26 18.00
N SER A 165 12.38 22.86 18.04
CA SER A 165 11.96 21.45 18.02
C SER A 165 11.10 21.08 16.82
N THR A 166 10.44 22.05 16.17
CA THR A 166 9.60 21.80 14.99
C THR A 166 9.83 22.83 13.89
N LEU A 167 9.67 22.42 12.63
CA LEU A 167 9.65 23.36 11.52
C LEU A 167 8.37 24.19 11.53
N LYS A 168 8.53 25.52 11.56
CA LYS A 168 7.46 26.49 11.35
C LYS A 168 7.12 26.65 9.88
N ARG A 169 8.13 26.62 9.00
CA ARG A 169 7.99 26.80 7.56
C ARG A 169 9.07 26.02 6.82
N VAL A 170 8.66 25.27 5.81
CA VAL A 170 9.54 24.59 4.86
C VAL A 170 10.06 25.60 3.84
N VAL A 171 11.38 25.63 3.65
CA VAL A 171 12.08 26.45 2.65
C VAL A 171 12.49 25.59 1.46
N GLN A 172 13.06 24.41 1.72
CA GLN A 172 13.54 23.48 0.71
C GLN A 172 13.38 22.04 1.20
N LYS A 173 12.93 21.14 0.33
CA LYS A 173 13.07 19.69 0.53
C LYS A 173 14.26 19.22 -0.29
N LEU A 174 15.21 18.52 0.32
CA LEU A 174 16.36 18.00 -0.41
C LEU A 174 15.90 16.84 -1.30
N VAL A 175 16.45 16.80 -2.52
CA VAL A 175 16.12 15.80 -3.53
C VAL A 175 17.39 15.04 -3.98
N PRO A 176 17.25 13.76 -4.36
CA PRO A 176 16.01 12.98 -4.29
C PRO A 176 15.66 12.62 -2.84
N SER A 177 14.38 12.40 -2.57
CA SER A 177 13.93 11.87 -1.28
C SER A 177 14.34 10.40 -1.21
N MET A 178 14.80 9.92 -0.05
CA MET A 178 15.04 8.49 0.13
C MET A 178 13.70 7.85 0.42
N GLU A 179 13.10 7.26 -0.60
CA GLU A 179 11.87 6.49 -0.45
C GLU A 179 12.14 5.08 -0.93
N PHE A 180 11.68 4.09 -0.16
CA PHE A 180 11.77 2.67 -0.47
C PHE A 180 10.56 1.96 0.13
N TYR A 181 10.42 0.66 -0.11
CA TYR A 181 9.30 -0.13 0.37
C TYR A 181 9.76 -1.22 1.32
N ALA A 182 9.13 -1.30 2.50
CA ALA A 182 9.22 -2.46 3.36
C ALA A 182 8.33 -3.58 2.80
N THR A 183 8.89 -4.77 2.66
CA THR A 183 8.22 -6.02 2.24
C THR A 183 8.62 -7.17 3.17
N SER A 184 8.11 -8.37 2.95
CA SER A 184 8.52 -9.58 3.65
C SER A 184 8.70 -10.74 2.68
N GLU A 185 9.53 -11.74 3.03
CA GLU A 185 9.73 -12.91 2.17
C GLU A 185 8.40 -13.60 1.84
N ALA A 186 7.49 -13.69 2.82
CA ALA A 186 6.17 -14.27 2.63
C ALA A 186 5.28 -13.46 1.66
N LEU A 187 5.44 -12.13 1.62
CA LEU A 187 4.75 -11.29 0.65
C LEU A 187 5.29 -11.52 -0.76
N ASP A 188 6.61 -11.56 -0.89
CA ASP A 188 7.27 -11.73 -2.18
C ASP A 188 6.96 -13.11 -2.76
N ASP A 189 7.09 -14.17 -1.96
CA ASP A 189 6.73 -15.55 -2.31
C ASP A 189 5.25 -15.65 -2.75
N ALA A 190 4.34 -15.05 -1.98
CA ALA A 190 2.91 -15.06 -2.31
C ALA A 190 2.62 -14.30 -3.61
N GLY A 191 3.34 -13.21 -3.88
CA GLY A 191 3.22 -12.45 -5.13
C GLY A 191 3.70 -13.25 -6.34
N GLU A 192 4.86 -13.91 -6.21
CA GLU A 192 5.41 -14.77 -7.26
C GLU A 192 4.48 -15.96 -7.58
N GLU A 193 3.98 -16.65 -6.55
CA GLU A 193 3.06 -17.78 -6.72
C GLU A 193 1.73 -17.34 -7.33
N MET A 194 1.18 -16.21 -6.87
CA MET A 194 -0.03 -15.61 -7.43
C MET A 194 0.13 -15.33 -8.93
N GLU A 195 1.20 -14.62 -9.33
CA GLU A 195 1.42 -14.32 -10.76
C GLU A 195 1.65 -15.58 -11.59
N ALA A 196 2.35 -16.59 -11.06
CA ALA A 196 2.50 -17.87 -11.74
C ALA A 196 1.15 -18.57 -11.96
N ASN A 197 0.25 -18.53 -10.97
CA ASN A 197 -1.09 -19.08 -11.09
C ASN A 197 -1.94 -18.33 -12.12
N LEU A 198 -1.93 -17.00 -12.09
CA LEU A 198 -2.65 -16.17 -13.05
C LEU A 198 -2.13 -16.39 -14.48
N ALA A 199 -0.81 -16.46 -14.67
CA ALA A 199 -0.20 -16.69 -15.98
C ALA A 199 -0.59 -18.06 -16.56
N SER A 200 -0.55 -19.11 -15.73
CA SER A 200 -0.97 -20.47 -16.12
C SER A 200 -2.44 -20.50 -16.56
N ALA A 201 -3.31 -19.79 -15.85
CA ALA A 201 -4.72 -19.70 -16.19
C ALA A 201 -4.94 -18.90 -17.49
N SER A 202 -4.27 -17.76 -17.62
CA SER A 202 -4.36 -16.88 -18.79
C SER A 202 -3.95 -17.57 -20.09
N GLU A 203 -2.96 -18.47 -20.04
CA GLU A 203 -2.57 -19.30 -21.19
C GLU A 203 -3.73 -20.20 -21.68
N THR A 204 -4.60 -20.64 -20.77
CA THR A 204 -5.68 -21.59 -21.06
C THR A 204 -6.98 -20.89 -21.46
N ILE A 205 -7.38 -19.85 -20.73
CA ILE A 205 -8.69 -19.19 -20.90
C ILE A 205 -8.62 -17.73 -21.37
N GLY A 206 -7.41 -17.17 -21.52
CA GLY A 206 -7.15 -15.78 -21.93
C GLY A 206 -7.22 -14.78 -20.77
N GLU A 207 -6.62 -13.60 -20.97
CA GLU A 207 -6.62 -12.51 -19.99
C GLU A 207 -8.06 -12.09 -19.63
N SER A 208 -8.30 -11.87 -18.33
CA SER A 208 -9.61 -11.49 -17.82
C SER A 208 -9.54 -10.34 -16.81
N GLU A 209 -10.65 -9.60 -16.67
CA GLU A 209 -10.83 -8.56 -15.65
C GLU A 209 -10.64 -9.11 -14.22
N LEU A 210 -10.85 -10.40 -14.05
CA LEU A 210 -10.63 -11.09 -12.80
C LEU A 210 -9.15 -11.10 -12.37
N GLU A 211 -8.22 -11.34 -13.29
CA GLU A 211 -6.79 -11.30 -12.98
C GLU A 211 -6.41 -9.92 -12.42
N SER A 212 -6.99 -8.86 -13.00
CA SER A 212 -6.82 -7.50 -12.48
C SER A 212 -7.42 -7.31 -11.08
N ASN A 213 -8.54 -7.96 -10.76
CA ASN A 213 -9.14 -7.88 -9.42
C ASN A 213 -8.32 -8.66 -8.38
N ILE A 214 -7.75 -9.80 -8.74
CA ILE A 214 -6.87 -10.60 -7.86
C ILE A 214 -5.60 -9.80 -7.55
N ARG A 215 -4.96 -9.21 -8.58
CA ARG A 215 -3.81 -8.31 -8.38
C ARG A 215 -4.16 -7.12 -7.51
N ARG A 216 -5.31 -6.49 -7.74
CA ARG A 216 -5.77 -5.36 -6.93
C ARG A 216 -5.93 -5.74 -5.45
N LEU A 217 -6.46 -6.93 -5.15
CA LEU A 217 -6.54 -7.41 -3.76
C LEU A 217 -5.16 -7.54 -3.12
N TYR A 218 -4.18 -8.08 -3.85
CA TYR A 218 -2.80 -8.14 -3.36
C TYR A 218 -2.25 -6.73 -3.07
N GLU A 219 -2.40 -5.81 -4.02
CA GLU A 219 -1.96 -4.40 -3.91
C GLU A 219 -2.66 -3.63 -2.77
N GLU A 220 -3.93 -3.94 -2.50
CA GLU A 220 -4.74 -3.32 -1.45
C GLU A 220 -4.43 -3.86 -0.04
N GLY A 221 -3.51 -4.83 0.08
CA GLY A 221 -3.06 -5.37 1.37
C GLY A 221 -3.70 -6.69 1.78
N HIS A 222 -4.21 -7.44 0.80
CA HIS A 222 -4.85 -8.75 0.98
C HIS A 222 -4.12 -9.90 0.25
N PRO A 223 -2.80 -10.06 0.43
CA PRO A 223 -1.97 -11.00 -0.33
C PRO A 223 -2.40 -12.46 -0.17
N GLY A 224 -2.77 -12.89 1.05
CA GLY A 224 -3.24 -14.25 1.29
C GLY A 224 -4.55 -14.58 0.57
N TRP A 225 -5.45 -13.60 0.46
CA TRP A 225 -6.70 -13.78 -0.29
C TRP A 225 -6.47 -13.81 -1.79
N ALA A 226 -5.59 -12.93 -2.27
CA ALA A 226 -5.19 -12.92 -3.67
C ALA A 226 -4.54 -14.25 -4.09
N LEU A 227 -3.70 -14.82 -3.23
CA LEU A 227 -3.07 -16.13 -3.45
C LEU A 227 -4.12 -17.25 -3.56
N ILE A 228 -5.02 -17.41 -2.57
CA ILE A 228 -6.08 -18.44 -2.60
C ILE A 228 -6.96 -18.29 -3.86
N LEU A 229 -7.33 -17.05 -4.21
CA LEU A 229 -8.12 -16.79 -5.41
C LEU A 229 -7.38 -17.16 -6.70
N SER A 230 -6.06 -16.95 -6.74
CA SER A 230 -5.24 -17.31 -7.90
C SER A 230 -5.15 -18.83 -8.08
N GLU A 231 -5.04 -19.59 -6.99
CA GLU A 231 -5.05 -21.06 -7.01
C GLU A 231 -6.39 -21.60 -7.52
N ASP A 232 -7.50 -21.08 -7.00
CA ASP A 232 -8.84 -21.43 -7.45
C ASP A 232 -9.06 -21.07 -8.93
N TYR A 233 -8.56 -19.90 -9.37
CA TYR A 233 -8.64 -19.48 -10.77
C TYR A 233 -7.86 -20.42 -11.70
N LYS A 234 -6.64 -20.80 -11.31
CA LYS A 234 -5.82 -21.77 -12.05
C LYS A 234 -6.50 -23.14 -12.12
N ALA A 235 -6.91 -23.71 -10.99
CA ALA A 235 -7.56 -25.01 -10.95
C ALA A 235 -8.80 -25.06 -11.85
N LEU A 236 -9.58 -23.96 -11.86
CA LEU A 236 -10.77 -23.86 -12.68
C LEU A 236 -10.45 -23.70 -14.18
N SER A 237 -9.33 -23.05 -14.52
CA SER A 237 -8.86 -22.97 -15.92
C SER A 237 -8.46 -24.33 -16.48
N GLU A 238 -7.88 -25.21 -15.64
CA GLU A 238 -7.46 -26.56 -16.03
C GLU A 238 -8.66 -27.50 -16.26
N ASP A 239 -9.80 -27.24 -15.60
CA ASP A 239 -11.02 -28.04 -15.68
C ASP A 239 -11.98 -27.64 -16.84
N ILE A 240 -11.72 -26.54 -17.56
CA ILE A 240 -12.69 -25.93 -18.50
C ILE A 240 -12.10 -25.72 -19.91
N ALA A 241 -12.73 -26.33 -20.92
CA ALA A 241 -12.82 -25.76 -22.26
C ALA A 241 -14.07 -24.84 -22.34
N PRO A 242 -14.09 -23.81 -23.21
CA PRO A 242 -13.95 -22.36 -22.93
C PRO A 242 -14.92 -21.77 -21.87
N PRO A 243 -14.71 -20.55 -21.31
CA PRO A 243 -15.22 -20.18 -19.99
C PRO A 243 -16.75 -20.00 -19.95
N PRO A 244 -17.49 -20.75 -19.11
CA PRO A 244 -18.90 -20.50 -18.86
C PRO A 244 -19.06 -19.44 -17.76
N VAL A 245 -20.24 -18.80 -17.78
CA VAL A 245 -20.84 -17.90 -16.77
C VAL A 245 -20.60 -18.34 -15.30
N LEU A 246 -20.27 -19.62 -15.08
CA LEU A 246 -19.82 -20.23 -13.83
C LEU A 246 -18.66 -19.49 -13.15
N LEU A 247 -17.65 -19.05 -13.91
CA LEU A 247 -16.46 -18.34 -13.42
C LEU A 247 -16.84 -17.04 -12.68
N TYR A 248 -17.66 -16.21 -13.33
CA TYR A 248 -18.13 -14.93 -12.78
C TYR A 248 -19.01 -15.10 -11.54
N VAL A 249 -19.76 -16.21 -11.45
CA VAL A 249 -20.64 -16.51 -10.31
C VAL A 249 -19.84 -17.00 -9.11
N ILE A 250 -18.90 -17.94 -9.30
CA ILE A 250 -18.04 -18.44 -8.21
C ILE A 250 -17.22 -17.30 -7.60
N LEU A 251 -16.73 -16.38 -8.42
CA LEU A 251 -15.94 -15.26 -7.93
C LEU A 251 -16.75 -14.13 -7.31
N ALA A 252 -17.97 -13.85 -7.79
CA ALA A 252 -18.87 -12.94 -7.07
C ALA A 252 -19.21 -13.48 -5.66
N ILE A 253 -19.26 -14.80 -5.50
CA ILE A 253 -19.49 -15.48 -4.21
C ILE A 253 -18.26 -15.36 -3.32
N VAL A 254 -17.06 -15.63 -3.85
CA VAL A 254 -15.82 -15.56 -3.06
C VAL A 254 -15.45 -14.11 -2.73
N LEU A 255 -15.61 -13.15 -3.65
CA LEU A 255 -15.47 -11.71 -3.37
C LEU A 255 -16.48 -11.23 -2.31
N GLY A 256 -17.73 -11.69 -2.37
CA GLY A 256 -18.72 -11.41 -1.34
C GLY A 256 -18.40 -12.04 0.01
N ILE A 257 -17.68 -13.17 0.03
CA ILE A 257 -17.17 -13.83 1.25
C ILE A 257 -15.88 -13.17 1.75
N ILE A 258 -15.01 -12.65 0.88
CA ILE A 258 -13.74 -11.97 1.22
C ILE A 258 -14.01 -10.63 1.92
N VAL A 259 -14.98 -9.85 1.41
CA VAL A 259 -15.50 -8.65 2.10
C VAL A 259 -16.10 -9.02 3.47
N GLY A 260 -16.58 -10.25 3.65
CA GLY A 260 -17.03 -10.78 4.94
C GLY A 260 -15.97 -11.54 5.76
N GLY A 261 -14.79 -11.82 5.19
CA GLY A 261 -13.85 -12.85 5.64
C GLY A 261 -12.54 -12.29 6.21
N GLY A 262 -12.13 -11.08 5.79
CA GLY A 262 -11.08 -10.30 6.48
C GLY A 262 -11.39 -10.02 7.97
N PHE A 263 -12.65 -10.21 8.35
CA PHE A 263 -13.22 -10.04 9.67
C PHE A 263 -12.62 -10.92 10.78
N VAL A 264 -12.12 -12.13 10.47
CA VAL A 264 -11.65 -13.08 11.50
C VAL A 264 -10.24 -12.78 12.02
N TYR A 265 -9.41 -12.08 11.23
CA TYR A 265 -8.03 -11.75 11.63
C TYR A 265 -7.95 -10.38 12.34
N ALA A 266 -8.84 -9.45 12.02
CA ALA A 266 -8.90 -8.11 12.61
C ALA A 266 -9.32 -8.08 14.09
N LEU A 267 -9.91 -9.15 14.62
CA LEU A 267 -10.34 -9.23 16.03
C LEU A 267 -9.33 -9.90 16.97
N LYS A 268 -8.10 -10.14 16.50
CA LYS A 268 -7.01 -10.70 17.32
C LYS A 268 -5.92 -9.65 17.58
N GLY A 269 -6.23 -8.60 18.34
CA GLY A 269 -5.21 -7.61 18.73
C GLY A 269 -5.62 -6.62 19.81
N LYS A 270 -5.27 -6.95 21.07
CA LYS A 270 -5.02 -6.09 22.25
C LYS A 270 -6.16 -5.22 22.83
N GLU A 271 -6.65 -5.69 23.98
CA GLU A 271 -7.21 -4.91 25.11
C GLU A 271 -8.50 -4.09 24.87
N GLY A 272 -9.61 -4.80 24.59
CA GLY A 272 -10.96 -4.24 24.69
C GLY A 272 -11.98 -5.26 24.23
N GLY A 273 -12.98 -5.58 25.07
CA GLY A 273 -13.95 -6.66 24.80
C GLY A 273 -14.74 -6.48 23.49
N VAL A 274 -15.09 -7.61 22.88
CA VAL A 274 -15.83 -7.71 21.60
C VAL A 274 -17.28 -7.23 21.79
N ASP A 275 -17.76 -6.34 20.91
CA ASP A 275 -19.19 -6.04 20.82
C ASP A 275 -19.90 -7.19 20.09
N MET A 276 -20.30 -8.19 20.88
CA MET A 276 -20.96 -9.41 20.41
C MET A 276 -22.31 -9.13 19.71
N ALA A 277 -22.95 -8.00 20.00
CA ALA A 277 -24.24 -7.64 19.40
C ALA A 277 -24.08 -7.11 17.97
N ALA A 278 -23.04 -6.31 17.72
CA ALA A 278 -22.65 -5.90 16.36
C ALA A 278 -22.23 -7.11 15.54
N LEU A 279 -21.38 -7.97 16.11
CA LEU A 279 -20.92 -9.24 15.55
C LEU A 279 -22.09 -10.15 15.11
N ALA A 280 -23.10 -10.32 15.97
CA ALA A 280 -24.26 -11.16 15.68
C ALA A 280 -25.20 -10.56 14.61
N SER A 281 -25.32 -9.23 14.56
CA SER A 281 -26.14 -8.54 13.56
C SER A 281 -25.52 -8.65 12.16
N GLU A 282 -24.19 -8.54 12.08
CA GLU A 282 -23.46 -8.57 10.81
C GLU A 282 -23.28 -10.01 10.28
N LEU A 283 -23.04 -11.01 11.15
CA LEU A 283 -23.07 -12.43 10.77
C LEU A 283 -24.44 -12.86 10.19
N LYS A 284 -25.52 -12.24 10.67
CA LYS A 284 -26.87 -12.46 10.15
C LYS A 284 -27.06 -11.86 8.75
N GLU A 285 -26.45 -10.70 8.49
CA GLU A 285 -26.47 -10.07 7.17
C GLU A 285 -25.67 -10.87 6.13
N VAL A 286 -24.47 -11.32 6.51
CA VAL A 286 -23.64 -12.23 5.68
C VAL A 286 -24.39 -13.54 5.37
N SER A 287 -25.05 -14.14 6.38
CA SER A 287 -25.88 -15.32 6.20
C SER A 287 -27.04 -15.07 5.21
N SER A 288 -27.69 -13.90 5.28
CA SER A 288 -28.78 -13.52 4.36
C SER A 288 -28.28 -13.37 2.92
N THR A 289 -27.12 -12.75 2.72
CA THR A 289 -26.49 -12.57 1.41
C THR A 289 -26.09 -13.90 0.78
N ILE A 290 -25.58 -14.85 1.59
CA ILE A 290 -25.28 -16.22 1.12
C ILE A 290 -26.56 -16.96 0.70
N GLU A 291 -27.69 -16.76 1.41
CA GLU A 291 -28.98 -17.36 1.03
C GLU A 291 -29.53 -16.81 -0.28
N ASP A 292 -29.47 -15.50 -0.50
CA ASP A 292 -29.92 -14.88 -1.75
C ASP A 292 -29.06 -15.31 -2.94
N THR A 293 -27.77 -15.46 -2.69
CA THR A 293 -26.80 -16.02 -3.64
C THR A 293 -27.10 -17.49 -3.98
N SER A 294 -27.41 -18.31 -2.97
CA SER A 294 -27.84 -19.71 -3.14
C SER A 294 -29.12 -19.84 -3.99
N ARG A 295 -30.07 -18.89 -3.84
CA ARG A 295 -31.28 -18.83 -4.69
C ARG A 295 -30.96 -18.48 -6.14
N SER A 296 -29.99 -17.59 -6.36
CA SER A 296 -29.51 -17.24 -7.71
C SER A 296 -28.86 -18.45 -8.40
N ILE A 297 -27.97 -19.15 -7.69
CA ILE A 297 -27.33 -20.40 -8.15
C ILE A 297 -28.39 -21.44 -8.54
N ASN A 298 -29.42 -21.63 -7.71
CA ASN A 298 -30.51 -22.55 -8.01
C ASN A 298 -31.24 -22.21 -9.31
N THR A 299 -31.46 -20.92 -9.56
CA THR A 299 -32.13 -20.44 -10.78
C THR A 299 -31.28 -20.73 -12.01
N ILE A 300 -29.97 -20.53 -11.92
CA ILE A 300 -29.02 -20.77 -13.01
C ILE A 300 -28.84 -22.28 -13.25
N ALA A 301 -28.63 -23.07 -12.19
CA ALA A 301 -28.51 -24.52 -12.27
C ALA A 301 -29.74 -25.19 -12.87
N THR A 302 -30.95 -24.71 -12.52
CA THR A 302 -32.21 -25.21 -13.09
C THR A 302 -32.37 -24.86 -14.56
N LYS A 303 -31.84 -23.70 -15.01
CA LYS A 303 -31.80 -23.33 -16.42
C LYS A 303 -30.80 -24.19 -17.19
N LEU A 304 -29.59 -24.39 -16.66
CA LEU A 304 -28.55 -25.23 -17.26
C LEU A 304 -28.96 -26.70 -17.37
N ALA A 305 -29.65 -27.24 -16.35
CA ALA A 305 -30.19 -28.59 -16.39
C ALA A 305 -31.28 -28.81 -17.47
N ARG A 306 -31.85 -27.73 -18.02
CA ARG A 306 -32.84 -27.77 -19.12
C ARG A 306 -32.19 -27.61 -20.50
N ILE A 307 -30.90 -27.31 -20.58
CA ILE A 307 -30.17 -27.19 -21.85
C ILE A 307 -29.82 -28.60 -22.35
N GLU A 308 -29.94 -28.78 -23.66
CA GLU A 308 -29.62 -30.04 -24.34
C GLU A 308 -28.12 -30.12 -24.64
N GLY A 309 -27.32 -30.35 -23.59
CA GLY A 309 -25.89 -30.61 -23.68
C GLY A 309 -25.38 -31.30 -22.42
N SER A 310 -24.40 -32.21 -22.55
CA SER A 310 -23.87 -32.98 -21.42
C SER A 310 -23.05 -32.11 -20.48
N GLU A 311 -22.31 -31.15 -21.02
CA GLU A 311 -21.46 -30.24 -20.27
C GLU A 311 -22.29 -29.27 -19.43
N GLU A 312 -23.38 -28.71 -19.98
CA GLU A 312 -24.27 -27.81 -19.26
C GLU A 312 -25.07 -28.53 -18.16
N ARG A 313 -25.37 -29.83 -18.36
CA ARG A 313 -26.03 -30.66 -17.34
C ARG A 313 -25.07 -31.03 -16.21
N ASP A 314 -23.80 -31.30 -16.51
CA ASP A 314 -22.79 -31.58 -15.49
C ASP A 314 -22.40 -30.31 -14.72
N ALA A 315 -22.31 -29.16 -15.40
CA ALA A 315 -22.22 -27.84 -14.75
C ALA A 315 -23.43 -27.56 -13.85
N GLY A 316 -24.65 -27.90 -14.29
CA GLY A 316 -25.85 -27.81 -13.47
C GLY A 316 -25.81 -28.69 -12.22
N ARG A 317 -25.18 -29.87 -12.29
CA ARG A 317 -25.01 -30.77 -11.14
C ARG A 317 -23.95 -30.26 -10.16
N GLU A 318 -22.84 -29.73 -10.65
CA GLU A 318 -21.80 -29.12 -9.80
C GLU A 318 -22.32 -27.87 -9.08
N LEU A 319 -23.08 -27.01 -9.77
CA LEU A 319 -23.76 -25.88 -9.13
C LEU A 319 -24.73 -26.31 -8.02
N MET A 320 -25.42 -27.44 -8.18
CA MET A 320 -26.30 -27.98 -7.14
C MET A 320 -25.52 -28.52 -5.93
N LYS A 321 -24.32 -29.09 -6.13
CA LYS A 321 -23.42 -29.50 -5.05
C LYS A 321 -22.87 -28.29 -4.30
N MET A 322 -22.41 -27.26 -5.02
CA MET A 322 -21.93 -26.00 -4.45
C MET A 322 -23.02 -25.29 -3.65
N ARG A 323 -24.26 -25.24 -4.16
CA ARG A 323 -25.43 -24.73 -3.42
C ARG A 323 -25.62 -25.45 -2.07
N GLY A 324 -25.43 -26.77 -2.04
CA GLY A 324 -25.49 -27.56 -0.83
C GLY A 324 -24.46 -27.09 0.21
N ARG A 325 -23.22 -26.91 -0.23
CA ARG A 325 -22.11 -26.44 0.62
C ARG A 325 -22.34 -25.00 1.12
N LEU A 326 -22.83 -24.10 0.26
CA LEU A 326 -23.15 -22.72 0.64
C LEU A 326 -24.28 -22.61 1.66
N ASN A 327 -25.33 -23.43 1.53
CA ASN A 327 -26.40 -23.47 2.53
C ASN A 327 -25.90 -24.03 3.86
N GLU A 328 -24.97 -24.98 3.84
CA GLU A 328 -24.35 -25.50 5.05
C GLU A 328 -23.49 -24.43 5.74
N SER A 329 -22.67 -23.70 4.98
CA SER A 329 -21.90 -22.54 5.49
C SER A 329 -22.81 -21.45 6.04
N ALA A 330 -23.90 -21.08 5.36
CA ALA A 330 -24.87 -20.10 5.86
C ALA A 330 -25.51 -20.52 7.20
N ASN A 331 -25.83 -21.81 7.36
CA ASN A 331 -26.39 -22.36 8.58
C ASN A 331 -25.36 -22.41 9.72
N GLN A 332 -24.10 -22.72 9.42
CA GLN A 332 -23.02 -22.69 10.40
C GLN A 332 -22.75 -21.26 10.88
N ILE A 333 -22.68 -20.28 9.97
CA ILE A 333 -22.51 -18.85 10.28
C ILE A 333 -23.68 -18.34 11.14
N ARG A 334 -24.91 -18.70 10.80
CA ARG A 334 -26.10 -18.37 11.60
C ARG A 334 -26.04 -18.99 12.99
N SER A 335 -25.67 -20.26 13.11
CA SER A 335 -25.53 -20.94 14.39
C SER A 335 -24.42 -20.33 15.27
N VAL A 336 -23.36 -19.80 14.66
CA VAL A 336 -22.33 -19.03 15.38
C VAL A 336 -22.88 -17.68 15.83
N GLY A 337 -23.56 -16.94 14.96
CA GLY A 337 -24.20 -15.66 15.31
C GLY A 337 -25.27 -15.79 16.41
N ASP A 338 -26.07 -16.85 16.38
CA ASP A 338 -27.09 -17.12 17.40
C ASP A 338 -26.46 -17.44 18.76
N ARG A 339 -25.35 -18.21 18.78
CA ARG A 339 -24.60 -18.52 20.02
C ARG A 339 -23.94 -17.28 20.62
N LEU A 340 -23.42 -16.39 19.78
CA LEU A 340 -22.82 -15.11 20.21
C LEU A 340 -23.84 -14.12 20.78
N ARG A 341 -25.14 -14.33 20.53
CA ARG A 341 -26.23 -13.50 21.06
C ARG A 341 -26.74 -13.96 22.43
N GLU A 342 -26.37 -15.17 22.84
CA GLU A 342 -26.77 -15.78 24.12
C GLU A 342 -25.71 -15.63 25.23
N GLU A 343 -24.48 -15.23 24.88
CA GLU A 343 -23.38 -14.87 25.81
C GLU A 343 -23.34 -13.38 26.14
#